data_AF-A0A956R9I1-F1
#
_entry.id   AF-A0A956R9I1-F1
#
_cell.length_a   1.000
_cell.length_b   1.000
_cell.length_c   1.000
_cell.angle_alpha   90.00
_cell.angle_beta   90.00
_cell.angle_gamma   90.00
#
_symmetry.space_group_name_H-M   'P 1'
#
loop_
_entity.id
_entity.type
_entity.pdbx_description
1 polymer ?
#
loop_
_entity_poly.entity_id
_entity_poly.type
_entity_poly.pdbx_seq_one_letter_code
_entity_poly.pdbx_strand_id
1 'polypeptide(L)'
;MSPATPWALALAALALPVIAAYFHRKRRTPLRVPSAILFRAIAGQATPRARAMAKPRHLLSLLLVLLALAGLVVALADLQRDDEQPRNYIVVLDTSASMGATGLGDDQTRLAQAIERLEEAVGRLGQQDRVALITAAERATVRVGLTEDHGRVLEVARAQQPAGTSDGASAALRIADAMCRANDHAAVVLLSDGVGVSAPTTHCAIEHVPVGRLGPNVGI
;
A
#
# COMPACT_ATOMS: atom_id res chain seq x y z
N MET A 1 -9.80 11.20 20.05
CA MET A 1 -8.72 11.88 19.30
C MET A 1 -7.70 12.33 20.34
N SER A 2 -6.63 11.55 20.52
CA SER A 2 -5.61 11.81 21.55
C SER A 2 -4.68 12.94 21.06
N PRO A 3 -4.44 14.02 21.82
CA PRO A 3 -3.66 15.17 21.38
C PRO A 3 -2.13 14.96 21.41
N ALA A 4 -1.64 13.72 21.46
CA ALA A 4 -0.21 13.42 21.56
C ALA A 4 0.32 12.79 20.27
N THR A 5 0.22 13.53 19.16
CA THR A 5 1.00 13.24 17.97
C THR A 5 2.38 13.90 18.13
N PRO A 6 3.48 13.14 18.36
CA PRO A 6 4.81 13.71 18.58
C PRO A 6 5.28 14.59 17.41
N TRP A 7 4.76 14.33 16.21
CA TRP A 7 4.98 15.12 15.01
C TRP A 7 4.30 16.50 15.06
N ALA A 8 3.13 16.64 15.69
CA ALA A 8 2.46 17.94 15.81
C ALA A 8 3.21 18.88 16.77
N LEU A 9 3.81 18.31 17.82
CA LEU A 9 4.72 19.04 18.71
C LEU A 9 6.02 19.43 17.99
N ALA A 10 6.58 18.54 17.16
CA ALA A 10 7.75 18.85 16.34
C ALA A 10 7.46 19.99 15.34
N LEU A 11 6.28 19.99 14.71
CA LEU A 11 5.83 21.07 13.82
C LEU A 11 5.59 22.39 14.56
N ALA A 12 4.99 22.35 15.76
CA ALA A 12 4.82 23.54 16.59
C ALA A 12 6.17 24.12 17.08
N ALA A 13 7.13 23.26 17.43
CA ALA A 13 8.49 23.66 17.78
C ALA A 13 9.25 24.27 16.60
N LEU A 14 8.98 23.81 15.37
CA LEU A 14 9.55 24.37 14.15
C LEU A 14 8.91 25.70 13.74
N ALA A 15 7.65 25.95 14.12
CA ALA A 15 6.96 27.22 13.87
C ALA A 15 7.44 28.36 14.80
N LEU A 16 7.90 28.03 16.01
CA LEU A 16 8.45 28.96 17.00
C LEU A 16 9.57 29.89 16.48
N PRO A 17 10.63 29.41 15.80
CA PRO A 17 11.67 30.28 15.25
C PRO A 17 11.17 31.20 14.14
N VAL A 18 10.19 30.76 13.33
CA VAL A 18 9.57 31.59 12.27
C VAL A 18 8.76 32.74 12.89
N ILE A 19 7.98 32.45 13.93
CA ILE A 19 7.20 33.46 14.67
C ILE A 19 8.13 34.41 15.41
N ALA A 20 9.17 33.90 16.08
CA ALA A 20 10.17 34.72 16.77
C ALA A 20 10.91 35.66 15.81
N ALA A 21 11.26 35.19 14.61
CA ALA A 21 11.85 36.01 13.56
C ALA A 21 10.89 37.08 13.02
N TYR A 22 9.60 36.73 12.84
CA TYR A 22 8.57 37.67 12.39
C TYR A 22 8.32 38.81 13.40
N PHE A 23 8.29 38.48 14.69
CA PHE A 23 8.08 39.47 15.75
C PHE A 23 9.32 40.29 16.11
N HIS A 24 10.50 39.94 15.61
CA HIS A 24 11.70 40.75 15.77
C HIS A 24 11.70 42.01 14.87
N ARG A 25 10.56 42.71 14.84
CA ARG A 25 10.43 44.05 14.31
C ARG A 25 11.27 44.97 15.17
N LYS A 26 12.43 45.38 14.66
CA LYS A 26 13.28 46.40 15.28
C LYS A 26 12.47 47.70 15.34
N ARG A 27 11.83 47.95 16.49
CA ARG A 27 11.05 49.16 16.76
C ARG A 27 12.03 50.33 16.62
N ARG A 28 11.90 51.12 15.55
CA ARG A 28 12.60 52.40 15.46
C ARG A 28 11.88 53.32 16.44
N THR A 29 12.46 53.49 17.62
CA THR A 29 12.00 54.47 18.60
C THR A 29 12.26 55.86 18.04
N PRO A 30 11.22 56.67 17.73
CA PRO A 30 11.44 58.04 17.33
C PRO A 30 11.90 58.84 18.55
N LEU A 31 13.20 59.10 18.67
CA LEU A 31 13.71 60.04 19.65
C LEU A 31 13.43 61.46 19.14
N ARG A 32 12.70 62.23 19.94
CA ARG A 32 12.37 63.64 19.64
C ARG A 32 13.59 64.48 20.00
N VAL A 33 14.40 64.80 18.99
CA VAL A 33 15.58 65.66 19.14
C VAL A 33 15.21 67.12 18.88
N PRO A 34 15.72 68.09 19.67
CA PRO A 34 15.33 69.51 19.59
C PRO A 34 15.68 70.22 18.27
N SER A 35 16.57 69.67 17.43
CA SER A 35 16.87 70.24 16.11
C SER A 35 17.01 69.16 15.03
N ALA A 36 16.23 69.28 13.94
CA ALA A 36 16.29 68.39 12.79
C ALA A 36 17.45 68.71 11.83
N ILE A 37 18.08 69.89 11.99
CA ILE A 37 19.14 70.40 11.11
C ILE A 37 20.45 69.66 11.37
N LEU A 38 20.83 69.47 12.63
CA LEU A 38 22.05 68.74 13.01
C LEU A 38 21.96 67.25 12.63
N PHE A 39 20.77 66.67 12.79
CA PHE A 39 20.52 65.27 12.38
C PHE A 39 20.55 65.09 10.86
N ARG A 40 20.10 66.07 10.06
CA ARG A 40 20.25 66.04 8.58
C ARG A 40 21.71 66.13 8.14
N ALA A 41 22.53 66.90 8.86
CA ALA A 41 23.96 67.01 8.58
C ALA A 41 24.72 65.69 8.87
N ILE A 42 24.29 64.91 9.88
CA ILE A 42 24.89 63.63 10.26
C ILE A 42 24.26 62.44 9.52
N ALA A 43 22.98 62.52 9.15
CA ALA A 43 22.24 61.47 8.42
C ALA A 43 22.67 61.33 6.95
N GLY A 44 23.75 62.00 6.54
CA GLY A 44 24.34 61.94 5.21
C GLY A 44 24.84 60.57 4.76
N GLN A 45 24.77 59.50 5.56
CA GLN A 45 25.26 58.18 5.13
C GLN A 45 24.44 57.00 5.69
N ALA A 46 23.14 56.94 5.43
CA ALA A 46 22.51 55.61 5.30
C ALA A 46 22.99 55.00 3.98
N THR A 47 24.17 54.37 4.00
CA THR A 47 24.83 53.86 2.79
C THR A 47 23.88 52.93 2.00
N PRO A 48 23.87 53.01 0.67
CA PRO A 48 23.11 52.10 -0.20
C PRO A 48 23.35 50.62 0.17
N ARG A 49 24.56 50.32 0.68
CA ARG A 49 25.00 49.01 1.16
C ARG A 49 24.13 48.44 2.29
N ALA A 50 23.70 49.24 3.26
CA ALA A 50 22.82 48.78 4.34
C ALA A 50 21.40 48.46 3.85
N ARG A 51 20.90 49.23 2.88
CA ARG A 51 19.60 49.01 2.23
C ARG A 51 19.66 47.82 1.25
N ALA A 52 20.79 47.66 0.57
CA ALA A 52 21.09 46.52 -0.31
C ALA A 52 21.35 45.23 0.45
N MET A 53 21.88 45.25 1.69
CA MET A 53 22.00 44.07 2.56
C MET A 53 20.70 43.69 3.29
N ALA A 54 19.75 44.62 3.41
CA ALA A 54 18.41 44.29 3.92
C ALA A 54 17.58 43.49 2.90
N LYS A 55 17.77 43.74 1.59
CA LYS A 55 17.11 43.03 0.49
C LYS A 55 17.38 41.51 0.46
N PRO A 56 18.64 41.02 0.51
CA PRO A 56 18.95 39.60 0.53
C PRO A 56 18.58 38.96 1.86
N ARG A 57 18.53 39.69 2.97
CA ARG A 57 17.98 39.16 4.24
C ARG A 57 16.50 38.83 4.13
N HIS A 58 15.72 39.66 3.45
CA HIS A 58 14.32 39.36 3.14
C HIS A 58 14.18 38.18 2.16
N LEU A 59 15.01 38.10 1.12
CA LEU A 59 15.00 36.98 0.17
C LEU A 59 15.45 35.66 0.80
N LEU A 60 16.48 35.69 1.65
CA LEU A 60 16.98 34.52 2.38
C LEU A 60 15.94 34.02 3.38
N SER A 61 15.25 34.95 4.07
CA SER A 61 14.13 34.61 4.94
C SER A 61 12.96 34.00 4.16
N LEU A 62 12.64 34.51 2.97
CA LEU A 62 11.58 33.97 2.11
C LEU A 62 11.95 32.58 1.59
N LEU A 63 13.20 32.37 1.17
CA LEU A 63 13.73 31.09 0.71
C LEU A 63 13.66 30.04 1.82
N LEU A 64 14.07 30.38 3.04
CA LEU A 64 14.01 29.47 4.19
C LEU A 64 12.57 29.07 4.53
N VAL A 65 11.61 29.99 4.46
CA VAL A 65 10.18 29.70 4.66
C VAL A 65 9.65 28.78 3.55
N LEU A 66 10.01 29.04 2.29
CA LEU A 66 9.57 28.24 1.15
C LEU A 66 10.18 26.82 1.20
N LEU A 67 11.42 26.69 1.66
CA LEU A 67 12.10 25.39 1.84
C LEU A 67 11.49 24.62 3.02
N ALA A 68 11.15 25.29 4.12
CA ALA A 68 10.41 24.67 5.23
C ALA A 68 9.00 24.22 4.81
N LEU A 69 8.29 25.03 4.02
CA LEU A 69 6.97 24.68 3.49
C LEU A 69 7.04 23.54 2.47
N ALA A 70 8.04 23.54 1.59
CA ALA A 70 8.28 22.45 0.66
C ALA A 70 8.64 21.14 1.40
N GLY A 71 9.49 21.23 2.43
CA GLY A 71 9.79 20.09 3.31
C GLY A 71 8.55 19.57 4.02
N LEU A 72 7.65 20.46 4.48
CA LEU A 72 6.37 20.10 5.06
C LEU A 72 5.47 19.37 4.06
N VAL A 73 5.34 19.89 2.83
CA VAL A 73 4.54 19.26 1.76
C VAL A 73 5.09 17.89 1.39
N VAL A 74 6.42 17.74 1.29
CA VAL A 74 7.07 16.45 1.00
C VAL A 74 6.88 15.47 2.15
N ALA A 75 7.04 15.90 3.41
CA ALA A 75 6.82 15.05 4.58
C ALA A 75 5.34 14.62 4.74
N LEU A 76 4.39 15.50 4.40
CA LEU A 76 2.97 15.15 4.36
C LEU A 76 2.62 14.24 3.18
N ALA A 77 3.27 14.42 2.03
CA ALA A 77 3.07 13.58 0.86
C ALA A 77 3.54 12.14 1.10
N ASP A 78 4.57 11.95 1.94
CA ASP A 78 5.06 10.62 2.32
C ASP A 78 4.08 9.87 3.23
N LEU A 79 3.20 10.59 3.95
CA LEU A 79 2.16 10.02 4.81
C LEU A 79 0.87 9.65 4.05
N GLN A 80 0.77 9.95 2.75
CA GLN A 80 -0.32 9.50 1.88
C GLN A 80 0.08 8.30 1.00
N ARG A 81 1.16 7.58 1.33
CA ARG A 81 1.38 6.24 0.80
C ARG A 81 0.34 5.29 1.40
N ASP A 82 -0.82 5.32 0.77
CA ASP A 82 -1.84 4.29 0.73
C ASP A 82 -2.16 3.64 2.07
N ASP A 83 -3.16 4.20 2.77
CA ASP A 83 -4.14 3.38 3.50
C ASP A 83 -4.87 2.49 2.46
N GLU A 84 -4.16 1.55 1.82
CA GLU A 84 -4.80 0.38 1.24
C GLU A 84 -5.40 -0.37 2.42
N GLN A 85 -6.71 -0.19 2.62
CA GLN A 85 -7.45 -0.97 3.60
C GLN A 85 -7.07 -2.45 3.43
N PRO A 86 -6.70 -3.13 4.52
CA PRO A 86 -6.20 -4.50 4.45
C PRO A 86 -7.21 -5.36 3.71
N ARG A 87 -6.80 -5.92 2.57
CA ARG A 87 -7.67 -6.73 1.71
C ARG A 87 -7.59 -8.18 2.15
N ASN A 88 -8.69 -8.89 1.90
CA ASN A 88 -8.85 -10.28 2.30
C ASN A 88 -8.89 -11.18 1.04
N TYR A 89 -7.83 -11.91 0.77
CA TYR A 89 -7.76 -12.82 -0.38
C TYR A 89 -8.06 -14.25 0.04
N ILE A 90 -9.07 -14.84 -0.57
CA ILE A 90 -9.46 -16.24 -0.33
C ILE A 90 -9.10 -17.02 -1.59
N VAL A 91 -7.99 -17.75 -1.50
CA VAL A 91 -7.46 -18.54 -2.62
C VAL A 91 -7.99 -19.95 -2.54
N VAL A 92 -8.66 -20.38 -3.61
CA VAL A 92 -9.06 -21.77 -3.83
C VAL A 92 -8.11 -22.38 -4.84
N LEU A 93 -7.27 -23.31 -4.37
CA LEU A 93 -6.32 -24.05 -5.16
C LEU A 93 -6.89 -25.43 -5.52
N ASP A 94 -7.08 -25.69 -6.80
CA ASP A 94 -7.41 -27.01 -7.30
C ASP A 94 -6.18 -27.93 -7.18
N THR A 95 -6.33 -29.02 -6.45
CA THR A 95 -5.30 -30.05 -6.24
C THR A 95 -5.76 -31.40 -6.77
N SER A 96 -6.75 -31.45 -7.66
CA SER A 96 -7.23 -32.68 -8.29
C SER A 96 -6.14 -33.37 -9.11
N ALA A 97 -6.34 -34.65 -9.43
CA ALA A 97 -5.38 -35.43 -10.21
C ALA A 97 -5.09 -34.82 -11.60
N SER A 98 -6.04 -34.09 -12.22
CA SER A 98 -5.83 -33.43 -13.51
C SER A 98 -4.80 -32.30 -13.43
N MET A 99 -4.64 -31.67 -12.26
CA MET A 99 -3.63 -30.65 -12.00
C MET A 99 -2.21 -31.23 -11.94
N GLY A 100 -2.06 -32.55 -11.84
CA GLY A 100 -0.76 -33.23 -11.96
C GLY A 100 -0.26 -33.36 -13.40
N ALA A 101 -1.10 -33.07 -14.40
CA ALA A 101 -0.70 -33.15 -15.81
C ALA A 101 0.28 -32.03 -16.19
N THR A 102 1.20 -32.33 -17.10
CA THR A 102 2.04 -31.34 -17.78
C THR A 102 1.37 -30.91 -19.10
N GLY A 103 1.50 -29.63 -19.44
CA GLY A 103 1.06 -29.12 -20.75
C GLY A 103 1.94 -29.65 -21.89
N LEU A 104 1.41 -29.67 -23.12
CA LEU A 104 2.21 -29.97 -24.31
C LEU A 104 3.26 -28.87 -24.49
N GLY A 105 4.52 -29.18 -24.16
CA GLY A 105 5.65 -28.24 -24.22
C GLY A 105 5.99 -27.55 -22.90
N ASP A 106 5.33 -27.91 -21.80
CA ASP A 106 5.66 -27.41 -20.45
C ASP A 106 6.49 -28.44 -19.68
N ASP A 107 7.57 -28.00 -19.04
CA ASP A 107 8.40 -28.82 -18.14
C ASP A 107 7.81 -28.96 -16.72
N GLN A 108 6.73 -28.23 -16.43
CA GLN A 108 6.10 -28.17 -15.11
C GLN A 108 4.64 -28.63 -15.13
N THR A 109 4.18 -29.19 -14.00
CA THR A 109 2.78 -29.59 -13.83
C THR A 109 1.87 -28.36 -13.72
N ARG A 110 0.58 -28.51 -14.06
CA ARG A 110 -0.41 -27.44 -13.88
C ARG A 110 -0.47 -26.96 -12.43
N LEU A 111 -0.35 -27.86 -11.45
CA LEU A 111 -0.29 -27.49 -10.04
C LEU A 111 0.94 -26.62 -9.72
N ALA A 112 2.11 -26.96 -10.25
CA ALA A 112 3.32 -26.15 -10.07
C ALA A 112 3.14 -24.74 -10.66
N GLN A 113 2.56 -24.63 -11.87
CA GLN A 113 2.22 -23.34 -12.48
C GLN A 113 1.20 -22.54 -11.64
N ALA A 114 0.23 -23.22 -11.01
CA ALA A 114 -0.74 -22.57 -10.13
C ALA A 114 -0.08 -22.00 -8.87
N ILE A 115 0.87 -22.74 -8.29
CA ILE A 115 1.66 -22.31 -7.13
C ILE A 115 2.56 -21.13 -7.49
N GLU A 116 3.24 -21.16 -8.64
CA GLU A 116 4.07 -20.05 -9.12
C GLU A 116 3.25 -18.75 -9.28
N ARG A 117 2.07 -18.85 -9.88
CA ARG A 117 1.16 -17.69 -9.99
C ARG A 117 0.67 -17.19 -8.63
N LEU A 118 0.41 -18.11 -7.70
CA LEU A 118 0.07 -17.75 -6.33
C LEU A 118 1.22 -17.00 -5.65
N GLU A 119 2.46 -17.45 -5.84
CA GLU A 119 3.67 -16.77 -5.32
C GLU A 119 3.84 -15.37 -5.91
N GLU A 120 3.67 -15.21 -7.21
CA GLU A 120 3.70 -13.90 -7.87
C GLU A 120 2.60 -12.97 -7.35
N ALA A 121 1.39 -13.50 -7.14
CA ALA A 121 0.27 -12.73 -6.64
C ALA A 121 0.50 -12.29 -5.18
N VAL A 122 0.90 -13.22 -4.32
CA VAL A 122 1.20 -12.96 -2.90
C VAL A 122 2.39 -12.01 -2.76
N GLY A 123 3.41 -12.11 -3.62
CA GLY A 123 4.55 -11.19 -3.62
C GLY A 123 4.21 -9.74 -3.96
N ARG A 124 3.02 -9.46 -4.52
CA ARG A 124 2.52 -8.11 -4.81
C ARG A 124 1.60 -7.57 -3.70
N LEU A 125 1.25 -8.37 -2.70
CA LEU A 125 0.35 -7.98 -1.62
C LEU A 125 1.04 -7.08 -0.60
N GLY A 126 0.26 -6.20 0.04
CA GLY A 126 0.73 -5.38 1.16
C GLY A 126 0.92 -6.22 2.42
N GLN A 127 1.76 -5.77 3.36
CA GLN A 127 2.03 -6.51 4.61
C GLN A 127 0.80 -6.72 5.50
N GLN A 128 -0.24 -5.90 5.33
CA GLN A 128 -1.48 -6.00 6.09
C GLN A 128 -2.58 -6.80 5.36
N ASP A 129 -2.34 -7.19 4.11
CA ASP A 129 -3.27 -8.02 3.34
C ASP A 129 -3.28 -9.44 3.92
N ARG A 130 -4.48 -10.01 4.04
CA ARG A 130 -4.68 -11.34 4.61
C ARG A 130 -4.98 -12.34 3.51
N VAL A 131 -4.37 -13.51 3.59
CA VAL A 131 -4.58 -14.60 2.63
C VAL A 131 -5.08 -15.85 3.34
N ALA A 132 -6.10 -16.48 2.78
CA ALA A 132 -6.56 -17.82 3.15
C ALA A 132 -6.32 -18.79 2.00
N LEU A 133 -6.01 -20.05 2.32
CA LEU A 133 -5.78 -21.11 1.35
C LEU A 133 -6.76 -22.26 1.58
N ILE A 134 -7.54 -22.57 0.56
CA ILE A 134 -8.48 -23.68 0.51
C ILE A 134 -8.05 -24.59 -0.64
N THR A 135 -7.94 -25.89 -0.39
CA THR A 135 -7.66 -26.86 -1.45
C THR A 135 -8.93 -27.57 -1.88
N ALA A 136 -9.07 -27.77 -3.19
CA ALA A 136 -10.17 -28.48 -3.82
C ALA A 136 -9.63 -29.73 -4.54
N ALA A 137 -9.91 -30.90 -3.98
CA ALA A 137 -9.70 -32.21 -4.61
C ALA A 137 -11.03 -32.98 -4.49
N GLU A 138 -11.02 -34.23 -4.02
CA GLU A 138 -12.24 -35.00 -3.73
C GLU A 138 -13.13 -34.29 -2.68
N ARG A 139 -12.49 -33.61 -1.72
CA ARG A 139 -13.16 -32.80 -0.70
C ARG A 139 -12.51 -31.43 -0.61
N ALA A 140 -13.29 -30.43 -0.23
CA ALA A 140 -12.80 -29.11 0.09
C ALA A 140 -12.22 -29.07 1.51
N THR A 141 -11.02 -28.53 1.65
CA THR A 141 -10.36 -28.41 2.95
C THR A 141 -9.65 -27.07 3.10
N VAL A 142 -9.95 -26.35 4.17
CA VAL A 142 -9.23 -25.12 4.54
C VAL A 142 -7.86 -25.54 5.08
N ARG A 143 -6.80 -25.21 4.36
CA ARG A 143 -5.41 -25.50 4.77
C ARG A 143 -4.87 -24.42 5.68
N VAL A 144 -5.18 -23.16 5.37
CA VAL A 144 -4.77 -22.00 6.15
C VAL A 144 -5.96 -21.03 6.18
N GLY A 145 -6.36 -20.60 7.38
CA GLY A 145 -7.35 -19.52 7.55
C GLY A 145 -6.77 -18.16 7.14
N LEU A 146 -7.58 -17.08 7.18
CA LEU A 146 -7.05 -15.74 6.88
C LEU A 146 -5.89 -15.40 7.81
N THR A 147 -4.74 -15.11 7.22
CA THR A 147 -3.52 -14.75 7.95
C THR A 147 -2.70 -13.72 7.17
N GLU A 148 -1.96 -12.89 7.90
CA GLU A 148 -0.96 -11.95 7.37
C GLU A 148 0.39 -12.67 7.13
N ASP A 149 0.56 -13.89 7.66
CA ASP A 149 1.73 -14.73 7.42
C ASP A 149 1.66 -15.37 6.02
N HIS A 150 2.02 -14.56 5.02
CA HIS A 150 2.11 -14.97 3.62
C HIS A 150 3.08 -16.13 3.42
N GLY A 151 4.19 -16.15 4.19
CA GLY A 151 5.20 -17.20 4.12
C GLY A 151 4.61 -18.57 4.45
N ARG A 152 3.79 -18.65 5.51
CA ARG A 152 3.07 -19.88 5.87
C ARG A 152 2.13 -20.34 4.76
N VAL A 153 1.39 -19.42 4.15
CA VAL A 153 0.45 -19.76 3.07
C VAL A 153 1.19 -20.39 1.89
N LEU A 154 2.32 -19.80 1.47
CA LEU A 154 3.14 -20.31 0.38
C LEU A 154 3.81 -21.65 0.72
N GLU A 155 4.30 -21.80 1.95
CA GLU A 155 4.85 -23.08 2.44
C GLU A 155 3.81 -24.21 2.34
N VAL A 156 2.59 -23.96 2.82
CA VAL A 156 1.52 -24.97 2.76
C VAL A 156 1.07 -25.22 1.32
N ALA A 157 1.04 -24.20 0.45
CA ALA A 157 0.73 -24.37 -0.97
C ALA A 157 1.76 -25.25 -1.68
N ARG A 158 3.06 -25.02 -1.47
CA ARG A 158 4.16 -25.82 -2.02
C ARG A 158 4.14 -27.28 -1.57
N ALA A 159 3.64 -27.55 -0.37
CA ALA A 159 3.53 -28.90 0.16
C ALA A 159 2.34 -29.70 -0.43
N GLN A 160 1.44 -29.06 -1.20
CA GLN A 160 0.31 -29.77 -1.80
C GLN A 160 0.77 -30.67 -2.96
N GLN A 161 0.10 -31.82 -3.08
CA GLN A 161 0.32 -32.78 -4.16
C GLN A 161 -1.00 -33.03 -4.91
N PRO A 162 -0.96 -33.29 -6.23
CA PRO A 162 -2.17 -33.63 -6.99
C PRO A 162 -2.76 -34.95 -6.47
N ALA A 163 -4.04 -34.95 -6.12
CA ALA A 163 -4.73 -36.13 -5.61
C ALA A 163 -6.25 -36.04 -5.84
N GLY A 164 -6.92 -37.19 -6.00
CA GLY A 164 -8.39 -37.27 -6.03
C GLY A 164 -9.05 -36.69 -7.29
N THR A 165 -10.38 -36.55 -7.23
CA THR A 165 -11.23 -35.98 -8.29
C THR A 165 -11.41 -34.47 -8.10
N SER A 166 -12.07 -33.76 -9.04
CA SER A 166 -12.37 -32.32 -8.92
C SER A 166 -13.72 -32.02 -8.26
N ASP A 167 -14.37 -33.01 -7.64
CA ASP A 167 -15.72 -32.89 -7.08
C ASP A 167 -15.83 -31.88 -5.93
N GLY A 168 -14.75 -31.66 -5.20
CA GLY A 168 -14.68 -30.74 -4.07
C GLY A 168 -14.67 -29.26 -4.44
N ALA A 169 -14.54 -28.90 -5.72
CA ALA A 169 -14.47 -27.50 -6.17
C ALA A 169 -15.71 -26.68 -5.77
N SER A 170 -16.90 -27.25 -5.94
CA SER A 170 -18.17 -26.60 -5.55
C SER A 170 -18.27 -26.34 -4.05
N ALA A 171 -17.82 -27.30 -3.23
CA ALA A 171 -17.77 -27.17 -1.78
C ALA A 171 -16.72 -26.13 -1.34
N ALA A 172 -15.57 -26.07 -2.01
CA ALA A 172 -14.52 -25.10 -1.72
C ALA A 172 -14.98 -23.67 -2.02
N LEU A 173 -15.67 -23.47 -3.14
CA LEU A 173 -16.27 -22.18 -3.49
C LEU A 173 -17.35 -21.75 -2.51
N ARG A 174 -18.17 -22.68 -2.00
CA ARG A 174 -19.13 -22.36 -0.92
C ARG A 174 -18.48 -21.95 0.39
N ILE A 175 -17.36 -22.59 0.76
CA ILE A 175 -16.58 -22.20 1.94
C ILE A 175 -15.95 -20.82 1.71
N ALA A 176 -15.38 -20.58 0.54
CA ALA A 176 -14.81 -19.29 0.18
C ALA A 176 -15.86 -18.17 0.20
N ASP A 177 -17.05 -18.40 -0.33
CA ASP A 177 -18.17 -17.46 -0.30
C ASP A 177 -18.66 -17.18 1.13
N ALA A 178 -18.67 -18.18 2.02
CA ALA A 178 -18.96 -17.98 3.43
C ALA A 178 -17.89 -17.13 4.14
N MET A 179 -16.61 -17.36 3.85
CA MET A 179 -15.50 -16.56 4.37
C MET A 179 -15.53 -15.13 3.83
N CYS A 180 -15.93 -14.97 2.57
CA CYS A 180 -16.07 -13.66 1.94
C CYS A 180 -17.20 -12.85 2.58
N ARG A 181 -18.36 -13.46 2.86
CA ARG A 181 -19.45 -12.78 3.60
C ARG A 181 -19.07 -12.34 5.02
N ALA A 182 -18.12 -13.03 5.65
CA ALA A 182 -17.69 -12.72 7.01
C ALA A 182 -16.66 -11.58 7.07
N ASN A 183 -16.08 -11.19 5.93
CA ASN A 183 -14.99 -10.21 5.88
C ASN A 183 -15.24 -9.17 4.78
N ASP A 184 -15.26 -7.90 5.14
CA ASP A 184 -15.34 -6.83 4.16
C ASP A 184 -14.10 -6.81 3.23
N HIS A 185 -14.28 -6.30 2.01
CA HIS A 185 -13.21 -6.21 1.00
C HIS A 185 -12.50 -7.54 0.70
N ALA A 186 -13.25 -8.64 0.72
CA ALA A 186 -12.74 -9.95 0.38
C ALA A 186 -12.88 -10.28 -1.12
N ALA A 187 -11.84 -10.86 -1.70
CA ALA A 187 -11.78 -11.33 -3.07
C ALA A 187 -11.56 -12.84 -3.09
N VAL A 188 -12.31 -13.56 -3.92
CA VAL A 188 -12.18 -15.02 -4.08
C VAL A 188 -11.47 -15.30 -5.40
N VAL A 189 -10.32 -15.97 -5.32
CA VAL A 189 -9.50 -16.34 -6.48
C VAL A 189 -9.49 -17.85 -6.62
N LEU A 190 -9.91 -18.36 -7.78
CA LEU A 190 -9.91 -19.79 -8.09
C LEU A 190 -8.79 -20.11 -9.09
N LEU A 191 -7.87 -20.97 -8.70
CA LEU A 191 -6.80 -21.53 -9.53
C LEU A 191 -7.16 -22.97 -9.90
N SER A 192 -7.65 -23.19 -11.11
CA SER A 192 -8.09 -24.51 -11.60
C SER A 192 -7.85 -24.65 -13.12
N ASP A 193 -7.83 -25.88 -13.62
CA ASP A 193 -7.80 -26.19 -15.06
C ASP A 193 -9.22 -26.14 -15.70
N GLY A 194 -10.25 -25.85 -14.92
CA GLY A 194 -11.63 -25.67 -15.35
C GLY A 194 -12.42 -26.97 -15.53
N VAL A 195 -11.84 -28.14 -15.23
CA VAL A 195 -12.52 -29.44 -15.40
C VAL A 195 -13.43 -29.71 -14.20
N GLY A 196 -14.75 -29.73 -14.45
CA GLY A 196 -15.74 -30.05 -13.40
C GLY A 196 -16.08 -28.87 -12.47
N VAL A 197 -15.58 -27.67 -12.76
CA VAL A 197 -15.91 -26.47 -11.98
C VAL A 197 -17.26 -25.91 -12.43
N SER A 198 -18.31 -26.20 -11.66
CA SER A 198 -19.55 -25.42 -11.73
C SER A 198 -19.49 -24.33 -10.68
N ALA A 199 -19.32 -23.07 -11.11
CA ALA A 199 -19.33 -21.93 -10.20
C ALA A 199 -20.75 -21.77 -9.62
N PRO A 200 -20.95 -21.92 -8.30
CA PRO A 200 -22.25 -21.66 -7.69
C PRO A 200 -22.57 -20.17 -7.77
N THR A 201 -23.85 -19.81 -7.62
CA THR A 201 -24.24 -18.41 -7.43
C THR A 201 -23.65 -17.89 -6.13
N THR A 202 -22.57 -17.10 -6.21
CA THR A 202 -21.87 -16.52 -5.05
C THR A 202 -22.19 -15.03 -4.90
N HIS A 203 -22.11 -14.54 -3.67
CA HIS A 203 -22.25 -13.11 -3.38
C HIS A 203 -21.02 -12.33 -3.80
N CYS A 204 -19.85 -12.93 -3.65
CA CYS A 204 -18.59 -12.35 -4.08
C CYS A 204 -18.27 -12.77 -5.51
N ALA A 205 -17.71 -11.83 -6.28
CA ALA A 205 -17.17 -12.13 -7.60
C ALA A 205 -16.02 -13.13 -7.45
N ILE A 206 -16.10 -14.23 -8.19
CA ILE A 206 -15.04 -15.24 -8.27
C ILE A 206 -14.18 -14.88 -9.47
N GLU A 207 -12.92 -14.56 -9.24
CA GLU A 207 -11.93 -14.43 -10.30
C GLU A 207 -11.34 -15.81 -10.59
N HIS A 208 -11.67 -16.37 -11.75
CA HIS A 208 -11.10 -17.63 -12.20
C HIS A 208 -9.83 -17.39 -13.00
N VAL A 209 -8.71 -17.89 -12.50
CA VAL A 209 -7.41 -17.83 -13.17
C VAL A 209 -7.11 -19.22 -13.75
N PRO A 210 -7.41 -19.47 -15.04
CA PRO A 210 -7.26 -20.80 -15.64
C PRO A 210 -5.78 -21.18 -15.74
N VAL A 211 -5.45 -22.40 -15.31
CA VAL A 211 -4.08 -22.93 -15.33
C VAL A 211 -3.97 -24.04 -16.39
N GLY A 212 -3.05 -23.85 -17.35
CA GLY A 212 -2.88 -24.71 -18.52
C GLY A 212 -3.73 -24.31 -19.73
N ARG A 213 -3.32 -24.77 -20.91
CA ARG A 213 -4.14 -24.73 -22.13
C ARG A 213 -5.04 -25.97 -22.18
N LEU A 214 -6.33 -25.80 -22.46
CA LEU A 214 -7.22 -26.90 -22.81
C LEU A 214 -6.62 -27.65 -24.01
N GLY A 215 -6.12 -28.86 -23.77
CA GLY A 215 -5.81 -29.80 -24.84
C GLY A 215 -7.12 -30.24 -25.51
N PRO A 216 -7.15 -30.51 -26.83
CA PRO A 216 -8.34 -31.04 -27.48
C PRO A 216 -8.76 -32.35 -26.81
N ASN A 217 -9.97 -32.37 -26.26
CA ASN A 217 -10.62 -33.60 -25.77
C ASN A 217 -10.75 -34.59 -26.94
N VAL A 218 -9.84 -35.55 -27.02
CA VAL A 218 -10.07 -36.79 -27.77
C VAL A 218 -10.81 -37.74 -26.84
N GLY A 219 -12.13 -37.55 -26.77
CA GLY A 219 -13.02 -38.53 -26.15
C GLY A 219 -12.92 -39.84 -26.93
N ILE A 220 -12.69 -40.93 -26.20
CA ILE A 220 -13.05 -42.29 -26.61
C ILE A 220 -14.31 -42.71 -25.87
#